data_AF-A0A7K2VJZ5-F1
#
_entry.id   AF-A0A7K2VJZ5-F1
#
_cell.length_a   1.000
_cell.length_b   1.000
_cell.length_c   1.000
_cell.angle_alpha   90.00
_cell.angle_beta   90.00
_cell.angle_gamma   90.00
#
_symmetry.space_group_name_H-M   'P 1'
#
loop_
_entity.id
_entity.type
_entity.pdbx_description
1 polymer ?
#
loop_
_entity_poly.entity_id
_entity_poly.type
_entity_poly.pdbx_seq_one_letter_code
_entity_poly.pdbx_strand_id
1 'polypeptide(L)'
;MITRAANAALAVAALSLTACSSPGHPAGEGSDADKLTKTVQAYNDAYFAGDAETAYAVLSKRCHEEMAPDLYAAIMQHVHEEYGSGHPAQNVKPRIGGDLAQVTYTVQGLPQLDQHSQPWAREDGAWKYDAC
;
A
#
# COMPACT_ATOMS: atom_id res chain seq x y z
N MET A 1 -21.05 -67.63 -15.35
CA MET A 1 -20.26 -66.94 -16.39
C MET A 1 -19.77 -65.64 -15.76
N ILE A 2 -18.62 -65.61 -15.05
CA ILE A 2 -17.24 -65.39 -15.55
C ILE A 2 -17.26 -64.23 -16.57
N THR A 3 -16.71 -63.04 -16.27
CA THR A 3 -15.26 -62.76 -16.33
C THR A 3 -14.88 -61.52 -15.51
N ARG A 4 -13.77 -61.61 -14.74
CA ARG A 4 -12.98 -60.47 -14.22
C ARG A 4 -12.09 -59.92 -15.34
N ALA A 5 -11.90 -58.62 -15.43
CA ALA A 5 -10.71 -58.04 -16.06
C ALA A 5 -10.28 -56.78 -15.30
N ALA A 6 -9.14 -56.89 -14.63
CA ALA A 6 -8.35 -55.78 -14.11
C ALA A 6 -7.35 -55.39 -15.20
N ASN A 7 -7.26 -54.11 -15.57
CA ASN A 7 -6.17 -53.64 -16.43
C ASN A 7 -5.38 -52.51 -15.77
N ALA A 8 -4.07 -52.70 -15.88
CA ALA A 8 -2.98 -52.02 -15.24
C ALA A 8 -2.68 -50.62 -15.80
N ALA A 9 -1.85 -49.92 -15.03
CA ALA A 9 -1.30 -48.60 -15.20
C ALA A 9 -0.58 -48.32 -16.54
N LEU A 10 -0.55 -47.04 -16.91
CA LEU A 10 0.62 -46.40 -17.52
C LEU A 10 0.67 -44.93 -17.10
N ALA A 11 1.59 -44.64 -16.19
CA ALA A 11 2.00 -43.28 -15.86
C ALA A 11 2.94 -42.78 -16.96
N VAL A 12 2.60 -41.65 -17.59
CA VAL A 12 3.51 -40.93 -18.48
C VAL A 12 3.85 -39.61 -17.79
N ALA A 13 5.00 -39.58 -17.11
CA ALA A 13 5.58 -38.35 -16.57
C ALA A 13 6.32 -37.63 -17.70
N ALA A 14 5.67 -36.64 -18.31
CA ALA A 14 6.33 -35.66 -19.17
C ALA A 14 6.72 -34.43 -18.33
N LEU A 15 7.91 -34.48 -17.70
CA LEU A 15 8.52 -33.31 -17.08
C LEU A 15 9.25 -32.51 -18.16
N SER A 16 8.50 -31.74 -18.93
CA SER A 16 9.05 -30.65 -19.72
C SER A 16 9.54 -29.57 -18.75
N LEU A 17 10.85 -29.49 -18.54
CA LEU A 17 11.50 -28.35 -17.90
C LEU A 17 11.31 -27.12 -18.81
N THR A 18 10.14 -26.50 -18.70
CA THR A 18 9.92 -25.15 -19.20
C THR A 18 10.66 -24.25 -18.24
N ALA A 19 11.85 -23.80 -18.63
CA ALA A 19 12.52 -22.70 -17.98
C ALA A 19 11.53 -21.53 -17.92
N CYS A 20 11.00 -21.23 -16.75
CA CYS A 20 10.26 -19.99 -16.54
C CYS A 20 11.26 -18.85 -16.69
N SER A 21 11.39 -18.34 -17.92
CA SER A 21 11.80 -16.98 -18.16
C SER A 21 10.94 -16.10 -17.26
N SER A 22 11.56 -15.46 -16.26
CA SER A 22 10.91 -14.42 -15.48
C SER A 22 10.25 -13.45 -16.48
N PRO A 23 8.94 -13.17 -16.35
CA PRO A 23 8.31 -12.15 -17.17
C PRO A 23 9.09 -10.87 -16.97
N GLY A 24 9.69 -10.37 -18.06
CA GLY A 24 10.32 -9.06 -18.06
C GLY A 24 9.30 -8.06 -17.54
N HIS A 25 9.65 -7.37 -16.44
CA HIS A 25 8.88 -6.22 -15.99
C HIS A 25 8.76 -5.25 -17.17
N PRO A 26 7.54 -4.85 -17.58
CA PRO A 26 7.41 -3.77 -18.54
C PRO A 26 8.09 -2.54 -17.95
N ALA A 27 9.10 -2.04 -18.66
CA ALA A 27 9.70 -0.75 -18.39
C ALA A 27 8.63 0.32 -18.64
N GLY A 28 8.04 0.87 -17.57
CA GLY A 28 7.01 1.89 -17.67
C GLY A 28 6.47 2.43 -16.35
N GLU A 29 6.59 1.71 -15.24
CA GLU A 29 6.12 2.17 -13.93
C GLU A 29 7.20 1.95 -12.86
N GLY A 30 7.41 2.92 -11.98
CA GLY A 30 8.38 2.81 -10.88
C GLY A 30 8.11 1.60 -9.99
N SER A 31 9.09 1.19 -9.18
CA SER A 31 8.92 0.05 -8.28
C SER A 31 7.76 0.28 -7.31
N ASP A 32 7.17 -0.79 -6.76
CA ASP A 32 6.10 -0.64 -5.77
C ASP A 32 6.54 0.19 -4.55
N ALA A 33 7.81 0.10 -4.18
CA ALA A 33 8.40 0.94 -3.14
C ALA A 33 8.41 2.43 -3.54
N ASP A 34 8.70 2.75 -4.81
CA ASP A 34 8.65 4.12 -5.32
C ASP A 34 7.20 4.65 -5.36
N LYS A 35 6.25 3.80 -5.78
CA LYS A 35 4.81 4.14 -5.80
C LYS A 35 4.31 4.43 -4.39
N LEU A 36 4.62 3.57 -3.41
CA LEU A 36 4.27 3.78 -2.01
C LEU A 36 4.94 5.03 -1.45
N THR A 37 6.22 5.24 -1.74
CA THR A 37 6.97 6.43 -1.30
C THR A 37 6.30 7.72 -1.77
N LYS A 38 5.96 7.81 -3.06
CA LYS A 38 5.26 8.98 -3.62
C LYS A 38 3.88 9.17 -3.00
N THR A 39 3.16 8.09 -2.75
CA THR A 39 1.82 8.13 -2.12
C THR A 39 1.91 8.67 -0.70
N VAL A 40 2.88 8.20 0.09
CA VAL A 40 3.14 8.70 1.46
C VAL A 40 3.47 10.19 1.45
N GLN A 41 4.31 10.64 0.52
CA GLN A 41 4.66 12.05 0.39
C GLN A 41 3.44 12.91 0.06
N ALA A 42 2.65 12.51 -0.95
CA ALA A 42 1.43 13.22 -1.33
C ALA A 42 0.39 13.25 -0.20
N TYR A 43 0.20 12.12 0.50
CA TYR A 43 -0.69 12.04 1.65
C TYR A 43 -0.26 13.00 2.76
N ASN A 44 1.02 13.00 3.10
CA ASN A 44 1.55 13.86 4.16
C ASN A 44 1.44 15.34 3.79
N ASP A 45 1.69 15.70 2.53
CA ASP A 45 1.52 17.08 2.05
C ASP A 45 0.05 17.51 2.16
N ALA A 46 -0.90 16.65 1.75
CA ALA A 46 -2.34 16.91 1.88
C ALA A 46 -2.77 17.04 3.35
N TYR A 47 -2.27 16.15 4.22
CA TYR A 47 -2.54 16.15 5.66
C TYR A 47 -2.21 17.50 6.30
N PHE A 48 -1.01 18.03 6.06
CA PHE A 48 -0.58 19.33 6.61
C PHE A 48 -1.16 20.53 5.85
N ALA A 49 -1.55 20.38 4.59
CA ALA A 49 -2.26 21.42 3.85
C ALA A 49 -3.73 21.58 4.28
N GLY A 50 -4.26 20.69 5.12
CA GLY A 50 -5.68 20.64 5.45
C GLY A 50 -6.55 20.18 4.27
N ASP A 51 -5.94 19.56 3.25
CA ASP A 51 -6.65 19.03 2.08
C ASP A 51 -7.28 17.69 2.44
N ALA A 52 -8.44 17.80 3.11
CA ALA A 52 -9.20 16.66 3.59
C ALA A 52 -9.67 15.74 2.47
N GLU A 53 -10.05 16.26 1.30
CA GLU A 53 -10.53 15.44 0.19
C GLU A 53 -9.42 14.51 -0.30
N THR A 54 -8.24 15.08 -0.58
CA THR A 54 -7.08 14.31 -1.05
C THR A 54 -6.61 13.32 0.02
N ALA A 55 -6.46 13.76 1.28
CA ALA A 55 -5.98 12.90 2.35
C ALA A 55 -6.98 11.77 2.67
N TYR A 56 -8.29 12.06 2.68
CA TYR A 56 -9.34 11.07 2.91
C TYR A 56 -9.40 10.02 1.79
N ALA A 57 -9.21 10.40 0.53
CA ALA A 57 -9.22 9.47 -0.60
C ALA A 57 -8.07 8.44 -0.56
N VAL A 58 -7.01 8.69 0.21
CA VAL A 58 -5.88 7.76 0.40
C VAL A 58 -6.16 6.72 1.49
N LEU A 59 -7.21 6.90 2.30
CA LEU A 59 -7.54 5.94 3.35
C LEU A 59 -7.97 4.57 2.77
N SER A 60 -7.71 3.52 3.55
CA SER A 60 -8.17 2.16 3.24
C SER A 60 -9.70 2.08 3.30
N LYS A 61 -10.29 1.06 2.66
CA LYS A 61 -11.74 0.78 2.78
C LYS A 61 -12.16 0.65 4.25
N ARG A 62 -11.35 -0.02 5.07
CA ARG A 62 -11.59 -0.14 6.52
C ARG A 62 -11.61 1.22 7.20
N CYS A 63 -10.63 2.08 6.92
CA CYS A 63 -10.58 3.42 7.48
C CYS A 63 -11.79 4.27 7.06
N HIS A 64 -12.29 4.11 5.83
CA HIS A 64 -13.53 4.77 5.40
C HIS A 64 -14.78 4.33 6.17
N GLU A 65 -14.83 3.09 6.65
CA GLU A 65 -15.93 2.57 7.48
C GLU A 65 -15.86 3.11 8.93
N GLU A 66 -14.65 3.39 9.43
CA GLU A 66 -14.43 3.87 10.79
C GLU A 66 -14.46 5.41 10.91
N MET A 67 -14.07 6.13 9.84
CA MET A 67 -13.94 7.58 9.84
C MET A 67 -14.93 8.23 8.88
N ALA A 68 -15.89 8.97 9.43
CA ALA A 68 -16.79 9.79 8.64
C ALA A 68 -16.03 10.92 7.93
N PRO A 69 -16.37 11.25 6.66
CA PRO A 69 -15.67 12.29 5.89
C PRO A 69 -15.63 13.65 6.60
N ASP A 70 -16.77 14.09 7.17
CA ASP A 70 -16.87 15.39 7.84
C ASP A 70 -16.01 15.46 9.12
N LEU A 71 -15.90 14.35 9.85
CA LEU A 71 -15.03 14.26 11.02
C LEU A 71 -13.55 14.34 10.60
N TYR A 72 -13.17 13.60 9.55
CA TYR A 72 -11.82 13.64 9.02
C TYR A 72 -11.46 15.05 8.52
N ALA A 73 -12.39 15.72 7.83
CA ALA A 73 -12.19 17.08 7.36
C ALA A 73 -11.98 18.08 8.50
N ALA A 74 -12.75 17.97 9.59
CA ALA A 74 -12.54 18.79 10.79
C ALA A 74 -11.15 18.56 11.42
N ILE A 75 -10.68 17.31 11.45
CA ILE A 75 -9.33 16.98 11.95
C ILE A 75 -8.26 17.59 11.06
N MET A 76 -8.37 17.47 9.73
CA MET A 76 -7.38 18.05 8.80
C MET A 76 -7.35 19.58 8.88
N GLN A 77 -8.50 20.22 9.05
CA GLN A 77 -8.55 21.66 9.30
C GLN A 77 -7.79 22.03 10.58
N HIS A 78 -8.03 21.29 11.68
CA HIS A 78 -7.32 21.54 12.94
C HIS A 78 -5.81 21.34 12.81
N VAL A 79 -5.37 20.28 12.13
CA VAL A 79 -3.95 20.03 11.84
C VAL A 79 -3.34 21.20 11.07
N HIS A 80 -4.02 21.71 10.05
CA HIS A 80 -3.53 22.86 9.29
C HIS A 80 -3.47 24.14 10.12
N GLU A 81 -4.46 24.38 11.00
CA GLU A 81 -4.45 25.52 11.91
C GLU A 81 -3.30 25.44 12.93
N GLU A 82 -2.97 24.24 13.41
CA GLU A 82 -1.92 24.03 14.41
C GLU A 82 -0.51 24.06 13.81
N TYR A 83 -0.30 23.39 12.68
CA TYR A 83 1.04 23.18 12.11
C TYR A 83 1.27 23.96 10.81
N GLY A 84 0.22 24.27 10.06
CA GLY A 84 0.32 24.83 8.72
C GLY A 84 0.81 23.82 7.68
N SER A 85 0.98 24.29 6.44
CA SER A 85 1.51 23.51 5.33
C SER A 85 3.05 23.51 5.27
N GLY A 86 3.64 22.69 4.40
CA GLY A 86 5.08 22.76 4.12
C GLY A 86 5.95 21.86 5.01
N HIS A 87 5.35 20.77 5.49
CA HIS A 87 5.99 19.76 6.32
C HIS A 87 6.14 18.42 5.58
N PRO A 88 6.82 18.35 4.42
CA PRO A 88 6.85 17.14 3.60
C PRO A 88 7.48 15.95 4.32
N ALA A 89 7.02 14.75 3.94
CA ALA A 89 7.62 13.50 4.38
C ALA A 89 8.99 13.30 3.72
N GLN A 90 10.01 13.08 4.56
CA GLN A 90 11.39 12.84 4.16
C GLN A 90 11.86 11.45 4.62
N ASN A 91 12.95 10.95 4.04
CA ASN A 91 13.56 9.69 4.44
C ASN A 91 12.58 8.50 4.46
N VAL A 92 11.63 8.49 3.51
CA VAL A 92 10.57 7.49 3.45
C VAL A 92 11.16 6.11 3.17
N LYS A 93 10.87 5.16 4.06
CA LYS A 93 11.39 3.79 4.04
C LYS A 93 10.24 2.79 4.13
N PRO A 94 9.69 2.35 2.99
CA PRO A 94 8.69 1.30 2.97
C PRO A 94 9.30 -0.08 3.21
N ARG A 95 8.63 -0.91 4.02
CA ARG A 95 8.84 -2.36 4.13
C ARG A 95 7.59 -3.06 3.61
N ILE A 96 7.67 -3.62 2.41
CA ILE A 96 6.54 -4.28 1.74
C ILE A 96 6.59 -5.80 2.01
N GLY A 97 5.45 -6.37 2.36
CA GLY A 97 5.21 -7.80 2.51
C GLY A 97 3.89 -8.18 1.83
N GLY A 98 3.96 -8.54 0.54
CA GLY A 98 2.77 -8.81 -0.27
C GLY A 98 1.93 -7.54 -0.45
N ASP A 99 0.66 -7.62 -0.06
CA ASP A 99 -0.30 -6.51 -0.13
C ASP A 99 -0.32 -5.63 1.12
N LEU A 100 0.58 -5.88 2.08
CA LEU A 100 0.75 -5.04 3.26
C LEU A 100 2.11 -4.35 3.24
N ALA A 101 2.18 -3.19 3.86
CA ALA A 101 3.43 -2.48 4.08
C ALA A 101 3.45 -1.75 5.42
N GLN A 102 4.67 -1.50 5.90
CA GLN A 102 4.94 -0.60 7.01
C GLN A 102 5.89 0.48 6.54
N VAL A 103 5.57 1.74 6.79
CA VAL A 103 6.38 2.87 6.33
C VAL A 103 6.93 3.65 7.54
N THR A 104 8.22 3.93 7.51
CA THR A 104 8.88 4.85 8.46
C THR A 104 9.35 6.07 7.68
N TYR A 105 9.09 7.28 8.20
CA TYR A 105 9.53 8.53 7.59
C TYR A 105 9.65 9.65 8.62
N THR A 106 10.37 10.71 8.27
CA THR A 106 10.52 11.91 9.08
C THR A 106 9.66 13.05 8.54
N VAL A 107 9.12 13.91 9.39
CA VAL A 107 8.33 15.08 9.00
C VAL A 107 9.21 16.33 9.07
N GLN A 108 9.37 17.03 7.94
CA GLN A 108 10.24 18.21 7.89
C GLN A 108 9.78 19.28 8.89
N GLY A 109 10.68 19.65 9.81
CA GLY A 109 10.43 20.70 10.80
C GLY A 109 9.56 20.26 11.99
N LEU A 110 9.03 19.04 12.00
CA LEU A 110 8.17 18.50 13.07
C LEU A 110 8.61 17.09 13.48
N PRO A 111 9.85 16.91 14.01
CA PRO A 111 10.37 15.58 14.36
C PRO A 111 9.51 14.83 15.40
N GLN A 112 8.73 15.55 16.22
CA GLN A 112 7.78 14.95 17.15
C GLN A 112 6.62 14.22 16.46
N LEU A 113 6.41 14.45 15.16
CA LEU A 113 5.39 13.80 14.32
C LEU A 113 5.99 12.75 13.36
N ASP A 114 7.28 12.43 13.52
CA ASP A 114 7.93 11.35 12.76
C ASP A 114 7.17 10.04 12.90
N GLN A 115 7.06 9.31 11.79
CA GLN A 115 6.25 8.10 11.72
C GLN A 115 7.11 6.85 11.78
N HIS A 116 6.68 5.89 12.59
CA HIS A 116 7.36 4.62 12.78
C HIS A 116 6.43 3.45 12.47
N SER A 117 6.73 2.72 11.41
CA SER A 117 5.97 1.53 10.97
C SER A 117 4.49 1.82 10.75
N GLN A 118 4.18 2.98 10.17
CA GLN A 118 2.82 3.37 9.77
C GLN A 118 2.26 2.31 8.81
N PRO A 119 1.06 1.75 9.07
CA PRO A 119 0.51 0.66 8.27
C PRO A 119 -0.10 1.16 6.95
N TRP A 120 0.15 0.39 5.89
CA TRP A 120 -0.40 0.61 4.55
C TRP A 120 -0.88 -0.71 3.97
N ALA A 121 -1.99 -0.68 3.23
CA ALA A 121 -2.55 -1.84 2.54
C ALA A 121 -2.66 -1.54 1.04
N ARG A 122 -2.45 -2.54 0.20
CA ARG A 122 -2.70 -2.42 -1.24
C ARG A 122 -4.12 -2.85 -1.54
N GLU A 123 -4.90 -1.93 -2.09
CA GLU A 123 -6.28 -2.15 -2.49
C GLU A 123 -6.42 -1.75 -3.96
N ASP A 124 -6.95 -2.66 -4.78
CA ASP A 124 -7.19 -2.41 -6.22
C ASP A 124 -5.95 -1.87 -6.97
N GLY A 125 -4.76 -2.32 -6.56
CA GLY A 125 -3.46 -1.92 -7.13
C GLY A 125 -2.87 -0.62 -6.57
N ALA A 126 -3.59 0.11 -5.73
CA ALA A 126 -3.13 1.35 -5.09
C ALA A 126 -2.79 1.15 -3.61
N TRP A 127 -1.80 1.89 -3.11
CA TRP A 127 -1.47 1.90 -1.69
C TRP A 127 -2.41 2.82 -0.92
N LYS A 128 -2.95 2.32 0.19
CA LYS A 128 -3.88 3.00 1.06
C LYS A 128 -3.34 3.09 2.47
N TYR A 129 -3.50 4.25 3.10
CA TYR A 129 -3.15 4.44 4.49
C TYR A 129 -4.16 3.69 5.37
N ASP A 130 -3.69 2.78 6.22
CA ASP A 130 -4.53 1.85 6.98
C ASP A 130 -4.38 2.04 8.50
N ALA A 131 -4.33 3.29 8.96
CA ALA A 131 -4.58 3.64 10.35
C ALA A 131 -5.57 4.81 10.40
N CYS A 132 -6.73 4.57 11.02
CA CYS A 132 -7.83 5.51 11.19
C CYS A 132 -7.94 5.96 12.66
#